data_AF-A0A1L7W365-F1
#
_entry.id   AF-A0A1L7W365-F1
#
_cell.length_a   1.000
_cell.length_b   1.000
_cell.length_c   1.000
_cell.angle_alpha   90.00
_cell.angle_beta   90.00
_cell.angle_gamma   90.00
#
_symmetry.space_group_name_H-M   'P 1'
#
loop_
_entity.id
_entity.type
_entity.pdbx_description
1 polymer ?
#
loop_
_entity_poly.entity_id
_entity_poly.type
_entity_poly.pdbx_seq_one_letter_code
_entity_poly.pdbx_strand_id
1 'polypeptide(L)'
;MDTRTEVSDVTEASSRPRIAQLPASCDPPQPNTPVKQLVWVIFGGTGQMGHSLVKCALSHGDLVTSVGRVFETSLKDMENIHENCLGALCDVRARESVNRVIERTLQRFGRIDIVVNCSGYGVIGACEDQDEHDIRNQFETNFMGTLHIIHATLPYFRRQNAGRYLIFSSTSGALGVPGLGPYCATKYAVEGLIEAMLYETDAFNIKATLIEPGHVRPEEPEMQDTSLPTSWGHFLVKPPSETYGHPTSPALHARRIVQWLGDKYRPTSAIKCAELVWQLGHCSYPPLRLLLGSYAIESIRDRMRSVTEELEDWKHLNFPAGPDDDREAGEETAAAAAAPETNEAAASAS
;
A
#
# COMPACT_ATOMS: atom_id res chain seq x y z
N MET A 1 -50.89 -3.53 48.46
CA MET A 1 -49.98 -4.43 49.20
C MET A 1 -49.26 -5.26 48.14
N ASP A 2 -48.40 -4.66 47.33
CA ASP A 2 -47.07 -4.12 47.67
C ASP A 2 -46.08 -5.25 47.95
N THR A 3 -45.26 -5.58 46.95
CA THR A 3 -43.92 -6.16 47.09
C THR A 3 -43.15 -5.83 45.80
N ARG A 4 -42.37 -4.73 45.91
CA ARG A 4 -41.31 -4.31 44.99
C ARG A 4 -40.29 -5.43 44.82
N THR A 5 -39.99 -5.78 43.58
CA THR A 5 -38.74 -6.47 43.23
C THR A 5 -37.71 -5.40 42.91
N GLU A 6 -36.61 -5.42 43.66
CA GLU A 6 -35.48 -4.50 43.53
C GLU A 6 -34.82 -4.65 42.15
N VAL A 7 -34.77 -3.55 41.41
CA VAL A 7 -33.93 -3.40 40.22
C VAL A 7 -32.57 -2.93 40.73
N SER A 8 -31.58 -3.82 40.73
CA SER A 8 -30.20 -3.48 41.04
C SER A 8 -29.63 -2.60 39.93
N ASP A 9 -29.21 -1.42 40.35
CA ASP A 9 -28.59 -0.33 39.60
C ASP A 9 -27.30 -0.79 38.90
N VAL A 10 -27.38 -1.10 37.60
CA VAL A 10 -26.18 -1.26 36.76
C VAL A 10 -25.81 0.13 36.29
N THR A 11 -24.93 0.75 37.06
CA THR A 11 -24.27 2.01 36.74
C THR A 11 -23.73 1.99 35.31
N GLU A 12 -24.19 2.96 34.51
CA GLU A 12 -23.68 3.28 33.18
C GLU A 12 -22.17 3.56 33.25
N ALA A 13 -21.38 2.55 32.91
CA ALA A 13 -19.98 2.75 32.57
C ALA A 13 -19.94 3.61 31.30
N SER A 14 -19.67 4.90 31.50
CA SER A 14 -19.24 5.90 30.51
C SER A 14 -18.42 5.25 29.38
N SER A 15 -19.08 4.99 28.26
CA SER A 15 -18.48 4.36 27.08
C SER A 15 -17.72 5.41 26.27
N ARG A 16 -16.54 5.82 26.78
CA ARG A 16 -15.54 6.42 25.89
C ARG A 16 -15.29 5.43 24.75
N PRO A 17 -15.35 5.84 23.48
CA PRO A 17 -15.10 4.94 22.36
C PRO A 17 -13.71 4.33 22.56
N ARG A 18 -13.61 2.99 22.55
CA ARG A 18 -12.31 2.30 22.59
C ARG A 18 -11.46 2.86 21.45
N ILE A 19 -10.38 3.55 21.81
CA ILE A 19 -9.36 4.00 20.88
C ILE A 19 -8.87 2.76 20.15
N ALA A 20 -8.84 2.80 18.82
CA ALA A 20 -8.32 1.69 18.03
C ALA A 20 -6.84 1.52 18.38
N GLN A 21 -6.44 0.34 18.83
CA GLN A 21 -5.08 0.08 19.33
C GLN A 21 -4.44 -1.04 18.52
N LEU A 22 -3.17 -0.87 18.15
CA LEU A 22 -2.38 -1.94 17.55
C LEU A 22 -2.15 -3.10 18.55
N PRO A 23 -1.92 -4.33 18.06
CA PRO A 23 -1.56 -5.44 18.92
C PRO A 23 -0.31 -5.13 19.77
N ALA A 24 -0.28 -5.63 21.01
CA ALA A 24 0.86 -5.46 21.91
C ALA A 24 2.18 -6.01 21.31
N SER A 25 2.10 -7.00 20.40
CA SER A 25 3.25 -7.52 19.67
C SER A 25 3.95 -6.49 18.78
N CYS A 26 3.27 -5.40 18.41
CA CYS A 26 3.87 -4.30 17.66
C CYS A 26 4.65 -3.33 18.56
N ASP A 27 4.49 -3.44 19.88
CA ASP A 27 4.96 -2.47 20.88
C ASP A 27 4.53 -1.03 20.51
N PRO A 28 3.21 -0.74 20.51
CA PRO A 28 2.69 0.57 20.16
C PRO A 28 2.87 1.60 21.30
N PRO A 29 2.77 2.90 21.00
CA PRO A 29 2.81 3.94 22.02
C PRO A 29 1.72 3.71 23.08
N GLN A 30 2.12 3.75 24.35
CA GLN A 30 1.21 3.56 25.48
C GLN A 30 0.54 4.88 25.84
N PRO A 31 -0.78 4.91 26.17
CA PRO A 31 -1.53 6.15 26.40
C PRO A 31 -0.96 7.12 27.44
N ASN A 32 -0.17 6.61 28.40
CA ASN A 32 0.39 7.39 29.51
C ASN A 32 1.92 7.51 29.46
N THR A 33 2.55 7.16 28.34
CA THR A 33 4.00 7.27 28.16
C THR A 33 4.28 8.46 27.23
N PRO A 34 5.22 9.36 27.58
CA PRO A 34 5.61 10.44 26.68
C PRO A 34 6.14 9.85 25.39
N VAL A 35 5.45 10.13 24.28
CA VAL A 35 5.82 9.68 22.96
C VAL A 35 6.91 10.61 22.41
N LYS A 36 7.96 10.03 21.83
CA LYS A 36 9.04 10.80 21.21
C LYS A 36 8.49 11.54 19.99
N GLN A 37 8.68 12.85 19.90
CA GLN A 37 8.32 13.63 18.72
C GLN A 37 9.08 13.13 17.48
N LEU A 38 8.33 12.84 16.41
CA LEU A 38 8.84 12.40 15.11
C LEU A 38 8.53 13.42 14.00
N VAL A 39 9.32 13.38 12.94
CA VAL A 39 9.15 14.20 11.74
C VAL A 39 8.58 13.36 10.60
N TRP A 40 7.37 13.71 10.19
CA TRP A 40 6.59 13.04 9.16
C TRP A 40 6.63 13.82 7.85
N VAL A 41 6.77 13.13 6.72
CA VAL A 41 6.49 13.68 5.38
C VAL A 41 5.34 12.90 4.78
N ILE A 42 4.21 13.57 4.56
CA ILE A 42 2.97 12.94 4.12
C ILE A 42 2.64 13.39 2.69
N PHE A 43 2.97 12.54 1.71
CA PHE A 43 2.57 12.71 0.31
C PHE A 43 1.07 12.43 0.15
N GLY A 44 0.33 13.33 -0.50
CA GLY A 44 -1.14 13.25 -0.57
C GLY A 44 -1.83 13.73 0.71
N GLY A 45 -1.21 14.67 1.44
CA GLY A 45 -1.70 15.23 2.70
C GLY A 45 -3.02 16.00 2.59
N THR A 46 -3.45 16.39 1.38
CA THR A 46 -4.75 17.02 1.13
C THR A 46 -5.86 16.04 0.73
N GLY A 47 -5.51 14.78 0.46
CA GLY A 47 -6.48 13.73 0.21
C GLY A 47 -7.16 13.26 1.50
N GLN A 48 -8.29 12.55 1.38
CA GLN A 48 -9.14 12.17 2.52
C GLN A 48 -8.37 11.52 3.68
N MET A 49 -7.54 10.51 3.37
CA MET A 49 -6.76 9.78 4.38
C MET A 49 -5.52 10.55 4.84
N GLY A 50 -4.82 11.21 3.91
CA GLY A 50 -3.65 12.01 4.22
C GLY A 50 -3.98 13.18 5.15
N HIS A 51 -5.11 13.85 4.92
CA HIS A 51 -5.57 14.97 5.75
C HIS A 51 -5.90 14.54 7.17
N SER A 52 -6.63 13.42 7.32
CA SER A 52 -6.90 12.84 8.64
C SER A 52 -5.61 12.46 9.38
N LEU A 53 -4.62 11.91 8.67
CA LEU A 53 -3.32 11.57 9.26
C LEU A 53 -2.50 12.80 9.65
N VAL A 54 -2.50 13.85 8.82
CA VAL A 54 -1.84 15.13 9.14
C VAL A 54 -2.41 15.72 10.43
N LYS A 55 -3.75 15.80 10.53
CA LYS A 55 -4.43 16.28 11.75
C LYS A 55 -4.08 15.42 12.96
N CYS A 56 -4.09 14.09 12.82
CA CYS A 56 -3.79 13.15 13.89
C CYS A 56 -2.35 13.32 14.40
N ALA A 57 -1.35 13.29 13.51
CA ALA A 57 0.05 13.47 13.88
C ALA A 57 0.31 14.82 14.58
N LEU A 58 -0.26 15.91 14.05
CA LEU A 58 -0.17 17.23 14.68
C LEU A 58 -0.81 17.28 16.07
N SER A 59 -1.96 16.60 16.27
CA SER A 59 -2.64 16.54 17.57
C SER A 59 -1.85 15.80 18.64
N HIS A 60 -0.98 14.87 18.23
CA HIS A 60 -0.03 14.17 19.10
C HIS A 60 1.29 14.91 19.27
N GLY A 61 1.43 16.10 18.69
CA GLY A 61 2.59 16.97 18.84
C GLY A 61 3.75 16.65 17.89
N ASP A 62 3.56 15.80 16.89
CA ASP A 62 4.59 15.52 15.87
C ASP A 62 4.80 16.70 14.91
N LEU A 63 5.95 16.69 14.23
CA LEU A 63 6.28 17.65 13.19
C LEU A 63 5.89 17.06 11.83
N VAL A 64 5.17 17.80 11.00
CA VAL A 64 4.59 17.27 9.77
C VAL A 64 4.93 18.15 8.58
N THR A 65 5.42 17.56 7.50
CA THR A 65 5.35 18.15 6.16
C THR A 65 4.12 17.59 5.45
N SER A 66 3.07 18.42 5.31
CA SER A 66 1.88 18.06 4.55
C SER A 66 2.10 18.42 3.08
N VAL A 67 1.97 17.43 2.19
CA VAL A 67 2.27 17.61 0.77
C VAL A 67 1.00 17.44 -0.06
N GLY A 68 0.52 18.55 -0.60
CA GLY A 68 -0.60 18.60 -1.55
C GLY A 68 -0.16 18.34 -2.99
N ARG A 69 -1.11 18.01 -3.86
CA ARG A 69 -0.85 17.84 -5.30
C ARG A 69 -0.84 19.19 -6.00
N VAL A 70 0.14 19.40 -6.87
CA VAL A 70 0.21 20.61 -7.71
C VAL A 70 -1.04 20.70 -8.60
N PHE A 71 -1.47 21.92 -8.89
CA PHE A 71 -2.64 22.25 -9.72
C PHE A 71 -4.01 21.90 -9.14
N GLU A 72 -4.09 21.04 -8.13
CA GLU A 72 -5.33 20.75 -7.38
C GLU A 72 -5.38 21.50 -6.04
N THR A 73 -4.23 21.69 -5.40
CA THR A 73 -4.11 22.39 -4.11
C THR A 73 -3.41 23.73 -4.30
N SER A 74 -3.89 24.79 -3.64
CA SER A 74 -3.21 26.08 -3.64
C SER A 74 -2.16 26.15 -2.53
N LEU A 75 -1.06 26.89 -2.77
CA LEU A 75 -0.06 27.12 -1.72
C LEU A 75 -0.65 27.83 -0.50
N LYS A 76 -1.64 28.69 -0.70
CA LYS A 76 -2.32 29.43 0.38
C LYS A 76 -3.04 28.49 1.34
N ASP A 77 -3.65 27.43 0.83
CA ASP A 77 -4.33 26.43 1.66
C ASP A 77 -3.34 25.57 2.48
N MET A 78 -2.07 25.55 2.04
CA MET A 78 -1.00 24.82 2.69
C MET A 78 -0.22 25.68 3.69
N GLU A 79 -0.43 26.99 3.70
CA GLU A 79 0.19 27.93 4.62
C GLU A 79 -0.57 27.97 5.95
N ASN A 80 0.16 28.16 7.06
CA ASN A 80 -0.41 28.36 8.41
C ASN A 80 -1.37 27.27 8.91
N ILE A 81 -1.29 26.03 8.39
CA ILE A 81 -2.07 24.88 8.89
C ILE A 81 -1.85 24.69 10.40
N HIS A 82 -0.59 24.72 10.84
CA HIS A 82 -0.17 24.57 12.23
C HIS A 82 1.30 25.02 12.37
N GLU A 83 1.74 25.43 13.56
CA GLU A 83 3.15 25.85 13.81
C GLU A 83 4.16 24.72 13.53
N ASN A 84 3.75 23.48 13.81
CA ASN A 84 4.50 22.24 13.56
C ASN A 84 4.29 21.67 12.14
N CYS A 85 3.57 22.38 11.27
CA CYS A 85 3.29 21.94 9.92
C CYS A 85 4.04 22.76 8.87
N LEU A 86 4.75 22.09 7.97
CA LEU A 86 5.27 22.65 6.73
C LEU A 86 4.37 22.25 5.57
N GLY A 87 3.73 23.23 4.92
CA GLY A 87 3.01 23.02 3.68
C GLY A 87 3.93 22.94 2.46
N ALA A 88 3.72 21.94 1.61
CA ALA A 88 4.41 21.80 0.33
C ALA A 88 3.46 21.33 -0.77
N LEU A 89 3.81 21.62 -2.03
CA LEU A 89 3.16 21.05 -3.21
C LEU A 89 4.13 20.15 -3.96
N CYS A 90 3.62 19.04 -4.48
CA CYS A 90 4.43 18.09 -5.23
C CYS A 90 3.63 17.40 -6.34
N ASP A 91 4.28 17.21 -7.49
CA ASP A 91 3.89 16.20 -8.46
C ASP A 91 4.81 15.02 -8.28
N VAL A 92 4.31 13.92 -7.72
CA VAL A 92 5.13 12.73 -7.45
C VAL A 92 5.68 12.08 -8.74
N ARG A 93 5.06 12.35 -9.89
CA ARG A 93 5.55 11.91 -11.20
C ARG A 93 6.88 12.57 -11.59
N ALA A 94 7.20 13.73 -11.00
CA ALA A 94 8.44 14.45 -11.25
C ALA A 94 9.43 14.29 -10.09
N ARG A 95 10.55 13.61 -10.34
CA ARG A 95 11.57 13.33 -9.32
C ARG A 95 12.12 14.60 -8.67
N GLU A 96 12.33 15.65 -9.43
CA GLU A 96 12.82 16.95 -8.95
C GLU A 96 11.80 17.60 -8.00
N SER A 97 10.51 17.40 -8.25
CA SER A 97 9.46 17.90 -7.36
C SER A 97 9.50 17.20 -6.01
N VAL A 98 9.68 15.88 -6.00
CA VAL A 98 9.83 15.10 -4.77
C VAL A 98 11.08 15.54 -4.00
N ASN A 99 12.23 15.68 -4.68
CA ASN A 99 13.48 16.12 -4.06
C ASN A 99 13.34 17.48 -3.36
N ARG A 100 12.64 18.44 -3.97
CA ARG A 100 12.40 19.76 -3.35
C ARG A 100 11.60 19.66 -2.05
N VAL A 101 10.63 18.75 -1.97
CA VAL A 101 9.88 18.52 -0.73
C VAL A 101 10.82 18.01 0.37
N ILE A 102 11.59 16.96 0.06
CA ILE A 102 12.52 16.35 1.01
C ILE A 102 13.55 17.37 1.50
N GLU A 103 14.12 18.16 0.60
CA GLU A 103 15.07 19.21 0.94
C GLU A 103 14.44 20.28 1.86
N ARG A 104 13.24 20.77 1.54
CA ARG A 104 12.54 21.76 2.39
C ARG A 104 12.19 21.20 3.76
N THR A 105 11.79 19.93 3.86
CA THR A 105 11.57 19.26 5.15
C THR A 105 12.85 19.22 5.97
N LEU A 106 13.97 18.79 5.37
CA LEU A 106 15.26 18.72 6.05
C LEU A 106 15.76 20.11 6.48
N GLN A 107 15.56 21.14 5.65
CA GLN A 107 15.89 22.53 6.01
C GLN A 107 15.05 23.04 7.20
N ARG A 108 13.76 22.68 7.26
CA ARG A 108 12.83 23.17 8.28
C ARG A 108 12.92 22.44 9.61
N PHE A 109 13.13 21.12 9.58
CA PHE A 109 13.04 20.25 10.76
C PHE A 109 14.35 19.51 11.08
N GLY A 110 15.36 19.57 10.19
CA GLY A 110 16.68 18.95 10.40
C GLY A 110 16.73 17.44 10.24
N ARG A 111 15.57 16.75 10.24
CA ARG A 111 15.49 15.30 10.07
C ARG A 111 14.20 14.83 9.41
N ILE A 112 14.17 13.56 9.01
CA ILE A 112 12.97 12.84 8.59
C ILE A 112 12.96 11.48 9.30
N ASP A 113 11.86 11.12 9.93
CA ASP A 113 11.71 9.82 10.59
C ASP A 113 10.77 8.91 9.81
N ILE A 114 9.67 9.49 9.31
CA ILE A 114 8.58 8.76 8.69
C ILE A 114 8.21 9.41 7.36
N VAL A 115 8.16 8.59 6.31
CA VAL A 115 7.65 8.98 5.00
C VAL A 115 6.37 8.20 4.74
N VAL A 116 5.28 8.92 4.56
CA VAL A 116 3.97 8.36 4.24
C VAL A 116 3.65 8.68 2.79
N ASN A 117 3.27 7.66 2.02
CA ASN A 117 2.74 7.87 0.68
C ASN A 117 1.26 7.53 0.62
N CYS A 118 0.41 8.56 0.66
CA CYS A 118 -1.02 8.50 0.37
C CYS A 118 -1.35 8.96 -1.06
N SER A 119 -0.34 9.29 -1.87
CA SER A 119 -0.57 9.72 -3.25
C SER A 119 -0.92 8.52 -4.12
N GLY A 120 -2.04 8.63 -4.82
CA GLY A 120 -2.49 7.60 -5.74
C GLY A 120 -3.95 7.77 -6.11
N TYR A 121 -4.28 7.29 -7.29
CA TYR A 121 -5.64 7.35 -7.82
C TYR A 121 -5.90 6.10 -8.68
N GLY A 122 -7.17 5.82 -8.96
CA GLY A 122 -7.55 4.71 -9.84
C GLY A 122 -8.57 5.13 -10.89
N VAL A 123 -8.72 4.31 -11.91
CA VAL A 123 -9.78 4.48 -12.91
C VAL A 123 -10.71 3.28 -12.86
N ILE A 124 -12.01 3.55 -12.66
CA ILE A 124 -13.08 2.57 -12.72
C ILE A 124 -13.60 2.51 -14.15
N GLY A 125 -13.40 1.37 -14.79
CA GLY A 125 -13.83 1.08 -16.15
C GLY A 125 -13.34 -0.30 -16.57
N ALA A 126 -13.97 -0.91 -17.58
CA ALA A 126 -13.47 -2.16 -18.13
C ALA A 126 -12.00 -2.00 -18.57
N CYS A 127 -11.21 -3.07 -18.51
CA CYS A 127 -9.80 -2.98 -18.90
C CYS A 127 -9.62 -2.48 -20.35
N GLU A 128 -10.54 -2.86 -21.23
CA GLU A 128 -10.57 -2.42 -22.64
C GLU A 128 -11.12 -0.99 -22.81
N ASP A 129 -11.92 -0.49 -21.86
CA ASP A 129 -12.51 0.86 -21.92
C ASP A 129 -11.57 1.94 -21.33
N GLN A 130 -10.42 1.55 -20.75
CA GLN A 130 -9.43 2.49 -20.23
C GLN A 130 -8.43 2.86 -21.33
N ASP A 131 -8.31 4.15 -21.61
CA ASP A 131 -7.35 4.64 -22.60
C ASP A 131 -5.91 4.59 -22.08
N GLU A 132 -4.96 4.56 -23.03
CA GLU A 132 -3.52 4.45 -22.72
C GLU A 132 -3.03 5.60 -21.82
N HIS A 133 -3.58 6.80 -21.98
CA HIS A 133 -3.19 7.96 -21.18
C HIS A 133 -3.51 7.73 -19.70
N ASP A 134 -4.71 7.24 -19.39
CA ASP A 134 -5.12 6.92 -18.04
C ASP A 134 -4.35 5.75 -17.44
N ILE A 135 -4.07 4.71 -18.23
CA ILE A 135 -3.26 3.57 -17.78
C ILE A 135 -1.85 4.06 -17.40
N ARG A 136 -1.18 4.81 -18.28
CA ARG A 136 0.17 5.35 -18.02
C ARG A 136 0.17 6.25 -16.80
N ASN A 137 -0.77 7.19 -16.69
CA ASN A 137 -0.81 8.12 -15.56
C ASN A 137 -1.05 7.43 -14.21
N GLN A 138 -1.80 6.31 -14.18
CA GLN A 138 -1.94 5.48 -12.99
C GLN A 138 -0.58 4.90 -12.58
N PHE A 139 0.19 4.33 -13.52
CA PHE A 139 1.55 3.82 -13.23
C PHE A 139 2.51 4.94 -12.83
N GLU A 140 2.50 6.08 -13.52
CA GLU A 140 3.34 7.23 -13.21
C GLU A 140 3.08 7.77 -11.79
N THR A 141 1.81 7.80 -11.38
CA THR A 141 1.44 8.33 -10.07
C THR A 141 1.63 7.29 -8.97
N ASN A 142 1.03 6.11 -9.11
CA ASN A 142 0.96 5.10 -8.06
C ASN A 142 2.30 4.38 -7.88
N PHE A 143 2.96 4.01 -8.98
CA PHE A 143 4.20 3.23 -8.96
C PHE A 143 5.45 4.12 -9.06
N MET A 144 5.61 4.85 -10.17
CA MET A 144 6.81 5.69 -10.37
C MET A 144 6.90 6.79 -9.31
N GLY A 145 5.78 7.39 -8.92
CA GLY A 145 5.73 8.35 -7.81
C GLY A 145 6.20 7.76 -6.48
N THR A 146 5.77 6.54 -6.14
CA THR A 146 6.27 5.82 -4.95
C THR A 146 7.77 5.58 -5.06
N LEU A 147 8.24 5.14 -6.22
CA LEU A 147 9.67 4.88 -6.46
C LEU A 147 10.51 6.16 -6.35
N HIS A 148 10.03 7.30 -6.86
CA HIS A 148 10.69 8.59 -6.72
C HIS A 148 10.84 9.01 -5.25
N ILE A 149 9.79 8.83 -4.46
CA ILE A 149 9.80 9.10 -3.01
C ILE A 149 10.84 8.22 -2.31
N ILE A 150 10.86 6.92 -2.60
CA ILE A 150 11.85 5.99 -2.05
C ILE A 150 13.27 6.41 -2.48
N HIS A 151 13.53 6.63 -3.77
CA HIS A 151 14.85 7.04 -4.25
C HIS A 151 15.35 8.35 -3.64
N ALA A 152 14.46 9.30 -3.35
CA ALA A 152 14.81 10.57 -2.72
C ALA A 152 15.14 10.43 -1.23
N THR A 153 14.56 9.46 -0.54
CA THR A 153 14.61 9.36 0.93
C THR A 153 15.45 8.19 1.43
N LEU A 154 15.56 7.11 0.68
CA LEU A 154 16.25 5.88 1.08
C LEU A 154 17.74 6.09 1.35
N PRO A 155 18.51 6.85 0.53
CA PRO A 155 19.91 7.15 0.85
C PRO A 155 20.06 7.94 2.16
N TYR A 156 19.07 8.78 2.50
CA TYR A 156 19.04 9.51 3.76
C TYR A 156 18.75 8.57 4.93
N PHE A 157 17.72 7.73 4.85
CA PHE A 157 17.42 6.73 5.88
C PHE A 157 18.55 5.73 6.11
N ARG A 158 19.22 5.30 5.04
CA ARG A 158 20.39 4.44 5.13
C ARG A 158 21.53 5.09 5.91
N ARG A 159 21.81 6.39 5.69
CA ARG A 159 22.82 7.12 6.47
C ARG A 159 22.39 7.35 7.91
N GLN A 160 21.10 7.58 8.14
CA GLN A 160 20.52 7.73 9.47
C GLN A 160 20.47 6.41 10.25
N ASN A 161 20.57 5.27 9.57
CA ASN A 161 20.38 3.92 10.11
C ASN A 161 19.05 3.76 10.86
N ALA A 162 18.03 4.47 10.38
CA ALA A 162 16.67 4.45 10.86
C ALA A 162 15.77 5.18 9.85
N GLY A 163 14.59 4.63 9.63
CA GLY A 163 13.56 5.28 8.82
C GLY A 163 12.34 4.39 8.71
N ARG A 164 11.19 5.01 8.43
CA ARG A 164 9.94 4.27 8.25
C ARG A 164 9.17 4.73 7.04
N TYR A 165 8.74 3.77 6.24
CA TYR A 165 7.79 3.97 5.16
C TYR A 165 6.41 3.47 5.55
N LEU A 166 5.39 4.30 5.35
CA LEU A 166 3.99 3.92 5.48
C LEU A 166 3.32 4.17 4.14
N ILE A 167 3.17 3.13 3.34
CA ILE A 167 2.75 3.24 1.94
C ILE A 167 1.31 2.77 1.83
N PHE A 168 0.41 3.65 1.38
CA PHE A 168 -0.98 3.28 1.16
C PHE A 168 -1.12 2.45 -0.10
N SER A 169 -1.31 1.14 0.10
CA SER A 169 -1.74 0.20 -0.92
C SER A 169 -3.28 0.18 -0.99
N SER A 170 -3.85 -0.99 -1.23
CA SER A 170 -5.27 -1.31 -1.27
C SER A 170 -5.38 -2.82 -1.19
N THR A 171 -6.55 -3.35 -0.85
CA THR A 171 -6.83 -4.79 -1.09
C THR A 171 -6.57 -5.19 -2.55
N SER A 172 -6.68 -4.23 -3.47
CA SER A 172 -6.35 -4.39 -4.89
C SER A 172 -4.85 -4.65 -5.17
N GLY A 173 -3.97 -4.56 -4.17
CA GLY A 173 -2.57 -4.97 -4.27
C GLY A 173 -2.35 -6.48 -4.06
N ALA A 174 -3.35 -7.19 -3.55
CA ALA A 174 -3.31 -8.63 -3.31
C ALA A 174 -4.49 -9.39 -3.95
N LEU A 175 -5.47 -8.70 -4.56
CA LEU A 175 -6.55 -9.33 -5.34
C LEU A 175 -6.99 -8.48 -6.54
N GLY A 176 -7.46 -9.13 -7.60
CA GLY A 176 -8.01 -8.46 -8.77
C GLY A 176 -9.47 -8.06 -8.57
N VAL A 177 -9.83 -6.83 -8.94
CA VAL A 177 -11.22 -6.34 -8.88
C VAL A 177 -11.72 -6.01 -10.29
N PRO A 178 -12.84 -6.61 -10.74
CA PRO A 178 -13.41 -6.28 -12.03
C PRO A 178 -13.74 -4.79 -12.17
N GLY A 179 -13.25 -4.17 -13.25
CA GLY A 179 -13.35 -2.73 -13.49
C GLY A 179 -12.19 -1.90 -12.93
N LEU A 180 -11.18 -2.53 -12.32
CA LEU A 180 -9.99 -1.87 -11.76
C LEU A 180 -8.66 -2.48 -12.25
N GLY A 181 -8.65 -3.19 -13.38
CA GLY A 181 -7.49 -3.96 -13.86
C GLY A 181 -6.15 -3.21 -13.81
N PRO A 182 -6.01 -2.06 -14.51
CA PRO A 182 -4.79 -1.25 -14.45
C PRO A 182 -4.46 -0.76 -13.03
N TYR A 183 -5.45 -0.32 -12.25
CA TYR A 183 -5.24 0.09 -10.85
C TYR A 183 -4.68 -1.05 -9.99
N CYS A 184 -5.28 -2.25 -10.07
CA CYS A 184 -4.78 -3.45 -9.41
C CYS A 184 -3.32 -3.72 -9.80
N ALA A 185 -3.00 -3.68 -11.10
CA ALA A 185 -1.62 -3.88 -11.56
C ALA A 185 -0.64 -2.88 -10.91
N THR A 186 -1.01 -1.61 -10.80
CA THR A 186 -0.15 -0.62 -10.11
C THR A 186 0.04 -0.93 -8.62
N LYS A 187 -1.01 -1.40 -7.92
CA LYS A 187 -0.92 -1.72 -6.50
C LYS A 187 -0.11 -3.00 -6.25
N TYR A 188 -0.28 -4.03 -7.07
CA TYR A 188 0.59 -5.21 -7.07
C TYR A 188 2.07 -4.83 -7.28
N ALA A 189 2.35 -3.94 -8.24
CA ALA A 189 3.71 -3.47 -8.49
C ALA A 189 4.30 -2.72 -7.28
N VAL A 190 3.50 -1.90 -6.60
CA VAL A 190 3.92 -1.22 -5.37
C VAL A 190 4.19 -2.22 -4.25
N GLU A 191 3.32 -3.21 -4.03
CA GLU A 191 3.54 -4.20 -2.98
C GLU A 191 4.79 -5.05 -3.23
N GLY A 192 4.98 -5.52 -4.46
CA GLY A 192 6.17 -6.26 -4.85
C GLY A 192 7.45 -5.44 -4.68
N LEU A 193 7.42 -4.14 -5.02
CA LEU A 193 8.54 -3.22 -4.80
C LEU A 193 8.90 -3.10 -3.31
N ILE A 194 7.91 -2.87 -2.45
CA ILE A 194 8.15 -2.68 -1.01
C ILE A 194 8.62 -3.98 -0.35
N GLU A 195 8.03 -5.11 -0.72
CA GLU A 195 8.41 -6.42 -0.19
C GLU A 195 9.86 -6.76 -0.56
N ALA A 196 10.25 -6.58 -1.84
CA ALA A 196 11.63 -6.78 -2.28
C ALA A 196 12.61 -5.82 -1.57
N MET A 197 12.27 -4.53 -1.49
CA MET A 197 13.12 -3.51 -0.85
C MET A 197 13.40 -3.80 0.62
N LEU A 198 12.46 -4.40 1.36
CA LEU A 198 12.68 -4.70 2.78
C LEU A 198 13.80 -5.72 3.00
N TYR A 199 13.94 -6.72 2.14
CA TYR A 199 15.06 -7.67 2.24
C TYR A 199 16.43 -6.97 2.06
N GLU A 200 16.49 -5.94 1.22
CA GLU A 200 17.72 -5.18 0.96
C GLU A 200 18.05 -4.18 2.08
N THR A 201 17.02 -3.69 2.78
CA THR A 201 17.12 -2.53 3.69
C THR A 201 17.08 -2.88 5.18
N ASP A 202 16.80 -4.14 5.52
CA ASP A 202 16.73 -4.64 6.89
C ASP A 202 18.01 -4.34 7.70
N ALA A 203 19.18 -4.51 7.07
CA ALA A 203 20.49 -4.23 7.67
C ALA A 203 20.69 -2.76 8.09
N PHE A 204 19.85 -1.83 7.60
CA PHE A 204 19.91 -0.40 7.90
C PHE A 204 18.83 0.05 8.89
N ASN A 205 18.11 -0.89 9.52
CA ASN A 205 17.00 -0.62 10.44
C ASN A 205 15.92 0.31 9.82
N ILE A 206 15.66 0.10 8.52
CA ILE A 206 14.59 0.77 7.78
C ILE A 206 13.39 -0.17 7.76
N LYS A 207 12.21 0.36 8.11
CA LYS A 207 10.97 -0.42 8.17
C LYS A 207 9.96 0.10 7.18
N ALA A 208 9.10 -0.76 6.67
CA ALA A 208 8.01 -0.37 5.78
C ALA A 208 6.73 -1.13 6.13
N THR A 209 5.59 -0.44 6.03
CA THR A 209 4.27 -1.03 6.14
C THR A 209 3.42 -0.61 4.96
N LEU A 210 2.85 -1.58 4.27
CA LEU A 210 1.77 -1.45 3.31
C LEU A 210 0.45 -1.34 4.06
N ILE A 211 -0.20 -0.19 3.94
CA ILE A 211 -1.51 0.06 4.55
C ILE A 211 -2.57 -0.27 3.50
N GLU A 212 -3.43 -1.23 3.80
CA GLU A 212 -4.45 -1.73 2.90
C GLU A 212 -5.83 -1.42 3.47
N PRO A 213 -6.34 -0.19 3.25
CA PRO A 213 -7.66 0.17 3.69
C PRO A 213 -8.73 -0.53 2.84
N GLY A 214 -9.78 -1.00 3.53
CA GLY A 214 -11.06 -1.30 2.90
C GLY A 214 -11.80 0.00 2.55
N HIS A 215 -13.11 -0.07 2.39
CA HIS A 215 -13.92 1.10 2.04
C HIS A 215 -13.99 2.12 3.19
N VAL A 216 -13.23 3.21 3.06
CA VAL A 216 -13.11 4.27 4.06
C VAL A 216 -14.23 5.29 3.93
N ARG A 217 -14.77 5.72 5.07
CA ARG A 217 -15.68 6.87 5.17
C ARG A 217 -14.87 8.17 5.26
N PRO A 218 -15.04 9.12 4.31
CA PRO A 218 -14.49 10.46 4.43
C PRO A 218 -15.04 11.19 5.65
N GLU A 219 -14.29 12.17 6.14
CA GLU A 219 -14.67 13.07 7.24
C GLU A 219 -15.75 14.07 6.80
N GLU A 220 -15.62 14.63 5.59
CA GLU A 220 -16.55 15.59 5.02
C GLU A 220 -17.40 14.94 3.91
N PRO A 221 -18.71 15.21 3.85
CA PRO A 221 -19.54 14.74 2.75
C PRO A 221 -19.04 15.36 1.44
N GLU A 222 -18.78 14.53 0.43
CA GLU A 222 -18.61 15.02 -0.94
C GLU A 222 -19.90 15.77 -1.32
N MET A 223 -19.77 17.04 -1.70
CA MET A 223 -20.90 17.84 -2.22
C MET A 223 -21.37 17.18 -3.52
N GLN A 224 -22.38 16.30 -3.41
CA GLN A 224 -23.00 15.64 -4.56
C GLN A 224 -23.91 16.64 -5.27
N ASP A 225 -23.44 17.17 -6.40
CA ASP A 225 -24.36 17.57 -7.46
C ASP A 225 -24.94 16.29 -8.09
N THR A 226 -26.24 16.31 -8.40
CA THR A 226 -27.11 15.16 -8.72
C THR A 226 -26.83 14.44 -10.05
N SER A 227 -25.61 14.53 -10.57
CA SER A 227 -25.12 13.74 -11.71
C SER A 227 -24.08 12.74 -11.23
N LEU A 228 -23.97 11.56 -11.87
CA LEU A 228 -22.90 10.59 -11.57
C LEU A 228 -21.56 11.33 -11.60
N PRO A 229 -20.85 11.49 -10.48
CA PRO A 229 -19.67 12.32 -10.48
C PRO A 229 -18.60 11.61 -11.33
N THR A 230 -17.93 12.38 -12.19
CA THR A 230 -16.79 11.91 -13.00
C THR A 230 -15.65 11.34 -12.11
N SER A 231 -15.69 11.63 -10.81
CA SER A 231 -14.80 11.09 -9.78
C SER A 231 -15.55 10.65 -8.52
N TRP A 232 -15.07 9.60 -7.85
CA TRP A 232 -15.51 9.16 -6.53
C TRP A 232 -14.30 8.97 -5.63
N GLY A 233 -14.15 9.80 -4.60
CA GLY A 233 -12.90 9.89 -3.84
C GLY A 233 -11.68 10.06 -4.74
N HIS A 234 -10.78 9.08 -4.74
CA HIS A 234 -9.58 9.05 -5.58
C HIS A 234 -9.75 8.22 -6.87
N PHE A 235 -10.98 7.85 -7.24
CA PHE A 235 -11.27 7.12 -8.47
C PHE A 235 -11.89 8.03 -9.52
N LEU A 236 -11.44 7.92 -10.77
CA LEU A 236 -12.14 8.47 -11.94
C LEU A 236 -13.08 7.40 -12.50
N VAL A 237 -14.31 7.75 -12.85
CA VAL A 237 -15.30 6.79 -13.39
C VAL A 237 -15.48 7.02 -14.88
N LYS A 238 -15.16 6.00 -15.70
CA LYS A 238 -15.37 6.03 -17.15
C LYS A 238 -16.76 5.54 -17.54
N PRO A 239 -17.36 6.10 -18.59
CA PRO A 239 -18.57 5.52 -19.18
C PRO A 239 -18.21 4.16 -19.79
N PRO A 240 -19.05 3.13 -19.61
CA PRO A 240 -18.82 1.82 -20.21
C PRO A 240 -19.09 1.87 -21.71
N SER A 241 -18.34 1.09 -22.49
CA SER A 241 -18.71 0.82 -23.88
C SER A 241 -19.96 -0.07 -23.96
N GLU A 242 -20.52 -0.22 -25.16
CA GLU A 242 -21.71 -1.05 -25.39
C GLU A 242 -21.52 -2.49 -24.89
N THR A 243 -20.35 -3.08 -25.15
CA THR A 243 -19.98 -4.43 -24.73
C THR A 243 -20.04 -4.61 -23.22
N TYR A 244 -19.62 -3.60 -22.45
CA TYR A 244 -19.54 -3.67 -20.98
C TYR A 244 -20.68 -2.93 -20.27
N GLY A 245 -21.60 -2.29 -21.01
CA GLY A 245 -22.64 -1.40 -20.49
C GLY A 245 -23.88 -2.10 -19.91
N HIS A 246 -23.97 -3.42 -20.00
CA HIS A 246 -25.14 -4.18 -19.56
C HIS A 246 -25.13 -4.44 -18.03
N PRO A 247 -26.30 -4.57 -17.37
CA PRO A 247 -26.40 -4.60 -15.90
C PRO A 247 -25.62 -5.72 -15.20
N THR A 248 -25.43 -6.86 -15.86
CA THR A 248 -24.71 -8.04 -15.34
C THR A 248 -23.21 -8.02 -15.64
N SER A 249 -22.72 -7.01 -16.35
CA SER A 249 -21.31 -6.89 -16.73
C SER A 249 -20.42 -6.91 -15.48
N PRO A 250 -19.43 -7.82 -15.39
CA PRO A 250 -18.46 -7.83 -14.31
C PRO A 250 -17.64 -6.53 -14.25
N ALA A 251 -17.34 -5.92 -15.40
CA ALA A 251 -16.58 -4.66 -15.45
C ALA A 251 -17.27 -3.50 -14.71
N LEU A 252 -18.59 -3.56 -14.56
CA LEU A 252 -19.36 -2.59 -13.78
C LEU A 252 -19.40 -2.90 -12.28
N HIS A 253 -18.75 -3.97 -11.81
CA HIS A 253 -18.75 -4.36 -10.40
C HIS A 253 -18.18 -3.27 -9.51
N ALA A 254 -16.97 -2.78 -9.80
CA ALA A 254 -16.37 -1.68 -9.03
C ALA A 254 -17.27 -0.44 -8.99
N ARG A 255 -17.91 -0.09 -10.11
CA ARG A 255 -18.87 1.03 -10.17
C ARG A 255 -20.08 0.79 -9.28
N ARG A 256 -20.66 -0.41 -9.29
CA ARG A 256 -21.79 -0.79 -8.43
C ARG A 256 -21.42 -0.77 -6.95
N ILE A 257 -20.24 -1.29 -6.60
CA ILE A 257 -19.73 -1.26 -5.22
C ILE A 257 -19.56 0.19 -4.75
N VAL A 258 -18.93 1.03 -5.57
CA VAL A 258 -18.78 2.46 -5.28
C VAL A 258 -20.13 3.16 -5.07
N GLN A 259 -21.10 2.94 -5.96
CA GLN A 259 -22.45 3.49 -5.83
C GLN A 259 -23.14 3.01 -4.53
N TRP A 260 -23.06 1.71 -4.24
CA TRP A 260 -23.65 1.12 -3.05
C TRP A 260 -23.04 1.65 -1.74
N LEU A 261 -21.71 1.85 -1.71
CA LEU A 261 -20.99 2.44 -0.58
C LEU A 261 -21.22 3.96 -0.47
N GLY A 262 -21.49 4.62 -1.59
CA GLY A 262 -21.89 6.03 -1.66
C GLY A 262 -23.15 6.30 -0.87
N ASP A 263 -24.09 5.36 -0.87
CA ASP A 263 -25.45 5.58 -0.37
C ASP A 263 -25.67 5.24 1.11
N LYS A 264 -25.10 4.15 1.68
CA LYS A 264 -25.46 3.75 3.06
C LYS A 264 -24.43 3.05 3.96
N TYR A 265 -23.25 2.63 3.49
CA TYR A 265 -22.35 1.82 4.34
C TYR A 265 -20.87 2.07 4.05
N ARG A 266 -20.21 2.93 4.83
CA ARG A 266 -18.74 3.04 4.90
C ARG A 266 -18.30 2.75 6.34
N PRO A 267 -18.01 1.48 6.70
CA PRO A 267 -17.81 1.07 8.08
C PRO A 267 -16.45 1.52 8.65
N THR A 268 -15.46 1.78 7.80
CA THR A 268 -14.10 2.12 8.22
C THR A 268 -13.95 3.63 8.41
N SER A 269 -13.73 4.08 9.65
CA SER A 269 -13.55 5.51 9.97
C SER A 269 -12.13 5.99 9.60
N ALA A 270 -12.02 7.07 8.84
CA ALA A 270 -10.74 7.71 8.51
C ALA A 270 -9.95 8.14 9.77
N ILE A 271 -10.63 8.64 10.80
CA ILE A 271 -10.01 9.04 12.08
C ILE A 271 -9.40 7.82 12.78
N LYS A 272 -10.13 6.71 12.86
CA LYS A 272 -9.60 5.47 13.46
C LYS A 272 -8.43 4.91 12.66
N CYS A 273 -8.47 5.02 11.33
CA CYS A 273 -7.35 4.62 10.48
C CYS A 273 -6.13 5.49 10.72
N ALA A 274 -6.32 6.82 10.73
CA ALA A 274 -5.26 7.78 10.99
C ALA A 274 -4.58 7.52 12.34
N GLU A 275 -5.36 7.24 13.38
CA GLU A 275 -4.83 6.88 14.71
C GLU A 275 -4.00 5.58 14.69
N LEU A 276 -4.46 4.54 14.01
CA LEU A 276 -3.69 3.29 13.86
C LEU A 276 -2.40 3.49 13.04
N VAL A 277 -2.47 4.33 11.99
CA VAL A 277 -1.30 4.66 11.15
C VAL A 277 -0.31 5.55 11.91
N TRP A 278 -0.79 6.45 12.77
CA TRP A 278 0.05 7.20 13.68
C TRP A 278 0.76 6.27 14.67
N GLN A 279 0.03 5.33 15.30
CA GLN A 279 0.63 4.30 16.16
C GLN A 279 1.66 3.45 15.41
N LEU A 280 1.43 3.12 14.13
CA LEU A 280 2.42 2.43 13.30
C LEU A 280 3.71 3.23 13.13
N GLY A 281 3.63 4.55 13.07
CA GLY A 281 4.79 5.43 13.05
C GLY A 281 5.67 5.28 14.28
N HIS A 282 5.03 5.16 15.44
CA HIS A 282 5.68 5.13 16.76
C HIS A 282 5.96 3.73 17.31
N CYS A 283 5.44 2.67 16.69
CA CYS A 283 5.62 1.30 17.18
C CYS A 283 7.01 0.72 16.87
N SER A 284 7.53 -0.14 17.74
CA SER A 284 8.85 -0.75 17.55
C SER A 284 8.85 -1.83 16.47
N TYR A 285 7.79 -2.63 16.36
CA TYR A 285 7.72 -3.80 15.47
C TYR A 285 6.52 -3.73 14.53
N PRO A 286 6.57 -2.88 13.49
CA PRO A 286 5.48 -2.77 12.53
C PRO A 286 5.34 -4.06 11.68
N PRO A 287 4.12 -4.44 11.29
CA PRO A 287 3.93 -5.48 10.28
C PRO A 287 4.28 -4.97 8.87
N LEU A 288 4.56 -5.88 7.94
CA LEU A 288 4.69 -5.53 6.52
C LEU A 288 3.35 -5.08 5.92
N ARG A 289 2.22 -5.72 6.28
CA ARG A 289 0.87 -5.37 5.80
C ARG A 289 -0.07 -5.07 6.97
N LEU A 290 -0.80 -3.96 6.90
CA LEU A 290 -1.88 -3.64 7.83
C LEU A 290 -3.21 -3.51 7.06
N LEU A 291 -4.06 -4.52 7.21
CA LEU A 291 -5.44 -4.52 6.68
C LEU A 291 -6.34 -3.68 7.59
N LEU A 292 -7.05 -2.70 7.02
CA LEU A 292 -7.96 -1.83 7.79
C LEU A 292 -9.42 -2.00 7.35
N GLY A 293 -10.21 -2.68 8.18
CA GLY A 293 -11.65 -2.90 7.99
C GLY A 293 -11.99 -4.38 7.74
N SER A 294 -13.18 -4.80 8.16
CA SER A 294 -13.63 -6.20 8.07
C SER A 294 -13.64 -6.72 6.63
N TYR A 295 -14.14 -5.92 5.69
CA TYR A 295 -14.16 -6.26 4.27
C TYR A 295 -12.76 -6.55 3.71
N ALA A 296 -11.76 -5.76 4.09
CA ALA A 296 -10.39 -5.97 3.64
C ALA A 296 -9.83 -7.29 4.17
N ILE A 297 -10.06 -7.58 5.46
CA ILE A 297 -9.62 -8.82 6.10
C ILE A 297 -10.28 -10.04 5.44
N GLU A 298 -11.59 -9.99 5.23
CA GLU A 298 -12.36 -11.11 4.64
C GLU A 298 -11.93 -11.34 3.18
N SER A 299 -11.85 -10.28 2.37
CA SER A 299 -11.47 -10.39 0.95
C SER A 299 -10.07 -10.97 0.77
N ILE A 300 -9.10 -10.52 1.56
CA ILE A 300 -7.73 -11.04 1.51
C ILE A 300 -7.68 -12.48 2.01
N ARG A 301 -8.39 -12.81 3.09
CA ARG A 301 -8.47 -14.19 3.60
C ARG A 301 -9.00 -15.15 2.54
N ASP A 302 -10.09 -14.79 1.86
CA ASP A 302 -10.68 -15.63 0.83
C ASP A 302 -9.77 -15.75 -0.39
N ARG A 303 -9.08 -14.68 -0.79
CA ARG A 303 -8.06 -14.74 -1.84
C ARG A 303 -6.92 -15.69 -1.48
N MET A 304 -6.38 -15.60 -0.27
CA MET A 304 -5.30 -16.48 0.19
C MET A 304 -5.74 -17.95 0.22
N ARG A 305 -6.99 -18.22 0.64
CA ARG A 305 -7.57 -19.57 0.56
C ARG A 305 -7.61 -20.07 -0.90
N SER A 306 -8.15 -19.27 -1.81
CA SER A 306 -8.24 -19.62 -3.23
C SER A 306 -6.87 -19.89 -3.86
N VAL A 307 -5.85 -19.08 -3.54
CA VAL A 307 -4.47 -19.32 -4.02
C VAL A 307 -3.90 -20.62 -3.45
N THR A 308 -4.17 -20.91 -2.17
CA THR A 308 -3.71 -22.14 -1.53
C THR A 308 -4.37 -23.36 -2.16
N GLU A 309 -5.68 -23.31 -2.40
CA GLU A 309 -6.43 -24.39 -3.06
C GLU A 309 -5.89 -24.64 -4.48
N GLU A 310 -5.66 -23.58 -5.26
CA GLU A 310 -5.06 -23.68 -6.59
C GLU A 310 -3.65 -24.30 -6.51
N LEU A 311 -2.80 -23.84 -5.59
CA LEU A 311 -1.47 -24.42 -5.40
C LEU A 311 -1.55 -25.92 -5.07
N GLU A 312 -2.47 -26.33 -4.20
CA GLU A 312 -2.62 -27.73 -3.79
C GLU A 312 -3.10 -28.62 -4.94
N ASP A 313 -3.95 -28.12 -5.83
CA ASP A 313 -4.39 -28.84 -7.03
C ASP A 313 -3.23 -29.10 -7.99
N TRP A 314 -2.35 -28.11 -8.18
CA TRP A 314 -1.27 -28.15 -9.15
C TRP A 314 0.09 -28.62 -8.57
N LYS A 315 0.20 -28.86 -7.25
CA LYS A 315 1.48 -29.20 -6.59
C LYS A 315 2.16 -30.46 -7.13
N HIS A 316 1.40 -31.37 -7.74
CA HIS A 316 1.93 -32.61 -8.32
C HIS A 316 2.84 -32.34 -9.53
N LEU A 317 2.80 -31.14 -10.12
CA LEU A 317 3.70 -30.68 -11.19
C LEU A 317 5.03 -30.12 -10.64
N ASN A 318 5.61 -30.74 -9.59
CA ASN A 318 6.92 -30.36 -9.08
C ASN A 318 8.00 -31.32 -9.63
N PHE A 319 9.16 -30.77 -9.98
CA PHE A 319 10.31 -31.55 -10.42
C PHE A 319 11.33 -31.61 -9.29
N PRO A 320 11.61 -32.80 -8.71
CA PRO A 320 12.63 -32.91 -7.69
C PRO A 320 13.99 -32.56 -8.31
N ALA A 321 14.72 -31.64 -7.68
CA ALA A 321 16.13 -31.42 -8.01
C ALA A 321 16.91 -32.68 -7.61
N GLY A 322 17.19 -33.54 -8.59
CA GLY A 322 17.95 -34.78 -8.43
C GLY A 322 19.37 -34.67 -9.00
N PRO A 323 20.32 -35.48 -8.52
CA PRO A 323 21.72 -35.49 -8.99
C PRO A 323 21.90 -36.03 -10.43
N ASP A 324 20.82 -36.29 -11.17
CA ASP A 324 20.86 -36.89 -12.51
C ASP A 324 20.98 -35.87 -13.65
N ASP A 325 20.83 -34.55 -13.39
CA ASP A 325 21.08 -33.50 -14.39
C ASP A 325 22.59 -33.35 -14.74
N ASP A 326 23.50 -33.90 -13.91
CA ASP A 326 24.93 -33.95 -14.21
C ASP A 326 25.34 -35.15 -15.08
N ARG A 327 24.44 -36.13 -15.31
CA ARG A 327 24.78 -37.34 -16.08
C ARG A 327 24.73 -37.13 -17.60
N GLU A 328 23.88 -36.23 -18.09
CA GLU A 328 23.84 -35.91 -19.53
C GLU A 328 25.08 -35.10 -19.99
N ALA A 329 25.75 -34.37 -19.09
CA ALA A 329 27.00 -33.67 -19.41
C ALA A 329 28.26 -34.57 -19.40
N GLY A 330 28.20 -35.74 -18.73
CA GLY A 330 29.31 -36.68 -18.59
C GLY A 330 29.40 -37.73 -19.71
N GLU A 331 28.28 -38.04 -20.39
CA GLU A 331 28.27 -39.06 -21.46
C GLU A 331 28.79 -38.52 -22.80
N GLU A 332 28.66 -37.22 -23.09
CA GLU A 332 29.26 -36.62 -24.29
C GLU A 332 30.79 -36.51 -24.21
N THR A 333 31.37 -36.37 -23.01
CA THR A 333 32.83 -36.30 -22.84
C THR A 333 33.51 -37.67 -22.81
N ALA A 334 32.82 -38.73 -22.37
CA ALA A 334 33.35 -40.10 -22.40
C ALA A 334 33.36 -40.70 -23.82
N ALA A 335 32.39 -40.35 -24.67
CA ALA A 335 32.33 -40.82 -26.06
C ALA A 335 33.45 -40.22 -26.95
N ALA A 336 33.98 -39.05 -26.60
CA ALA A 336 35.09 -38.41 -27.34
C ALA A 336 36.48 -38.96 -26.97
N ALA A 337 36.63 -39.65 -25.84
CA ALA A 337 37.91 -40.18 -25.35
C ALA A 337 38.21 -41.63 -25.78
N ALA A 338 37.28 -42.30 -26.46
CA ALA A 338 37.39 -43.71 -26.85
C ALA A 338 37.62 -43.93 -28.37
N ALA A 339 38.41 -43.05 -29.01
CA ALA A 339 38.93 -43.31 -30.35
C ALA A 339 40.26 -44.11 -30.25
N PRO A 340 40.41 -45.27 -30.89
CA PRO A 340 41.60 -46.10 -30.73
C PRO A 340 42.78 -45.54 -31.53
N GLU A 341 43.93 -45.41 -30.85
CA GLU A 341 45.23 -45.21 -31.48
C GLU A 341 45.52 -46.36 -32.45
N THR A 342 45.68 -46.02 -33.73
CA THR A 342 46.27 -46.91 -34.73
C THR A 342 47.78 -46.69 -34.69
N ASN A 343 48.54 -47.73 -34.36
CA ASN A 343 49.95 -47.79 -34.75
C ASN A 343 50.37 -49.21 -35.13
N GLU A 344 51.07 -49.28 -36.25
CA GLU A 344 51.52 -50.48 -36.97
C GLU A 344 52.63 -51.24 -36.19
N ALA A 345 52.69 -52.57 -36.38
CA ALA A 345 53.78 -53.25 -37.11
C ALA A 345 54.06 -54.71 -36.63
N ALA A 346 53.94 -55.62 -37.61
CA ALA A 346 54.81 -56.76 -37.96
C ALA A 346 55.22 -57.86 -36.95
N ALA A 347 54.95 -59.13 -37.32
CA ALA A 347 55.90 -60.28 -37.41
C ALA A 347 55.14 -61.60 -37.70
N SER A 348 55.16 -62.11 -38.95
CA SER A 348 55.89 -63.30 -39.43
C SER A 348 55.56 -64.67 -38.81
N ALA A 349 55.01 -65.59 -39.62
CA ALA A 349 55.43 -67.00 -39.66
C ALA A 349 54.84 -67.73 -40.89
N SER A 350 55.78 -68.26 -41.70
CA SER A 350 55.74 -69.44 -42.61
C SER A 350 54.61 -69.62 -43.61
#